data_AF-A0A3D6EPQ4-F1
#
_entry.id   AF-A0A3D6EPQ4-F1
#
_cell.length_a   1.000
_cell.length_b   1.000
_cell.length_c   1.000
_cell.angle_alpha   90.00
_cell.angle_beta   90.00
_cell.angle_gamma   90.00
#
_symmetry.space_group_name_H-M   'P 1'
#
loop_
_entity.id
_entity.type
_entity.pdbx_description
1 polymer ?
#
loop_
_entity_poly.entity_id
_entity_poly.type
_entity_poly.pdbx_seq_one_letter_code
_entity_poly.pdbx_strand_id
1 'polypeptide(L)' 'KLKPEHLYHTEELKTIEVNETSPNLVTFAKNNGSNYKILKRHNPWLRQPKLTVKKGKTYQILLPV' A
#
# COMPACT_ATOMS: atom_id res chain seq x y z
N LYS A 1 20.56 -28.56 3.47
CA LYS A 1 19.20 -28.11 3.07
C LYS A 1 18.80 -26.99 4.02
N LEU A 2 18.28 -25.85 3.54
CA LEU A 2 17.76 -24.80 4.42
C LEU A 2 16.57 -25.34 5.22
N LYS A 3 16.51 -25.00 6.51
CA LYS A 3 15.35 -25.27 7.35
C LYS A 3 14.26 -24.23 7.06
N PRO A 4 12.97 -24.60 7.12
CA PRO A 4 11.86 -23.67 6.86
C PRO A 4 11.89 -22.42 7.75
N GLU A 5 12.39 -22.57 8.98
CA GLU A 5 12.51 -21.50 9.99
C GLU A 5 13.47 -20.38 9.58
N HIS A 6 14.39 -20.64 8.63
CA HIS A 6 15.32 -19.65 8.12
C HIS A 6 14.77 -18.92 6.88
N LEU A 7 13.58 -19.29 6.40
CA LEU A 7 12.97 -18.64 5.23
C LEU A 7 12.29 -17.33 5.66
N TYR A 8 12.31 -16.36 4.75
CA TYR A 8 11.54 -15.13 4.96
C TYR A 8 10.04 -15.45 4.96
N HIS A 9 9.35 -14.93 5.97
CA HIS A 9 7.91 -15.07 6.07
C HIS A 9 7.25 -14.04 5.17
N THR A 10 6.18 -14.45 4.49
CA THR A 10 5.34 -13.53 3.72
C THR A 10 4.57 -12.65 4.69
N GLU A 11 4.70 -11.34 4.55
CA GLU A 11 3.91 -10.37 5.31
C GLU A 11 2.44 -10.47 4.89
N GLU A 12 1.53 -10.43 5.86
CA GLU A 12 0.10 -10.38 5.58
C GLU A 12 -0.26 -8.99 5.05
N LEU A 13 -0.85 -8.94 3.85
CA LEU A 13 -1.25 -7.72 3.18
C LEU A 13 -2.77 -7.64 3.09
N LYS A 14 -3.34 -6.50 3.49
CA LYS A 14 -4.72 -6.11 3.16
C LYS A 14 -4.74 -5.30 1.87
N THR A 15 -5.82 -5.48 1.11
CA THR A 15 -6.10 -4.70 -0.09
C THR A 15 -7.21 -3.70 0.22
N ILE A 16 -6.97 -2.43 -0.05
CA ILE A 16 -7.93 -1.34 0.13
C ILE A 16 -8.29 -0.78 -1.24
N GLU A 17 -9.57 -0.77 -1.54
CA GLU A 17 -10.10 -0.16 -2.76
C GLU A 17 -10.28 1.34 -2.57
N VAL A 18 -9.67 2.12 -3.47
CA VAL A 18 -9.74 3.57 -3.46
C VAL A 18 -10.31 4.07 -4.77
N ASN A 19 -11.47 4.72 -4.66
CA ASN A 19 -12.22 5.36 -5.73
C ASN A 19 -12.07 6.90 -5.71
N GLU A 20 -11.47 7.46 -4.65
CA GLU A 20 -11.32 8.90 -4.46
C GLU A 20 -9.86 9.37 -4.53
N THR A 21 -9.66 10.58 -5.05
CA THR A 21 -8.32 11.19 -5.09
C THR A 21 -7.90 11.62 -3.69
N SER A 22 -6.77 11.10 -3.21
CA SER A 22 -6.17 11.53 -1.95
C SER A 22 -5.00 12.50 -2.22
N PRO A 23 -5.07 13.75 -1.72
CA PRO A 23 -4.03 14.75 -1.99
C PRO A 23 -2.72 14.45 -1.27
N ASN A 24 -2.73 13.63 -0.22
CA ASN A 24 -1.54 13.32 0.57
C ASN A 24 -1.50 11.83 0.98
N LEU A 25 -0.59 11.07 0.37
CA LEU A 25 -0.38 9.65 0.67
C LEU A 25 0.14 9.40 2.09
N VAL A 26 0.82 10.36 2.71
CA VAL A 26 1.29 10.24 4.09
C VAL A 26 0.10 10.21 5.04
N THR A 27 -0.85 11.13 4.87
CA THR A 27 -2.08 11.17 5.66
C THR A 27 -2.93 9.93 5.39
N PHE A 28 -3.06 9.52 4.13
CA PHE A 28 -3.76 8.29 3.77
C PHE A 28 -3.16 7.06 4.47
N ALA A 29 -1.83 6.89 4.42
CA ALA A 29 -1.16 5.78 5.08
C ALA A 29 -1.40 5.78 6.60
N LYS A 30 -1.25 6.94 7.26
CA LYS A 30 -1.50 7.10 8.70
C LYS A 30 -2.93 6.73 9.08
N ASN A 31 -3.92 7.19 8.31
CA ASN A 31 -5.33 6.89 8.56
C ASN A 31 -5.65 5.39 8.41
N ASN A 32 -4.90 4.68 7.56
CA ASN A 32 -5.03 3.23 7.36
C ASN A 32 -4.13 2.39 8.29
N GLY A 33 -3.53 3.02 9.31
CA GLY A 33 -2.65 2.36 10.29
C GLY A 33 -1.28 1.97 9.76
N SER A 34 -0.83 2.58 8.65
CA SER A 34 0.42 2.25 7.99
C SER A 34 1.34 3.45 7.80
N ASN A 35 2.52 3.21 7.25
CA ASN A 35 3.52 4.23 6.98
C ASN A 35 3.68 4.45 5.47
N TYR A 36 3.97 5.69 5.09
CA TYR A 36 4.24 6.08 3.70
C TYR A 36 5.35 5.25 3.04
N LYS A 37 6.40 4.89 3.79
CA LYS A 37 7.49 4.03 3.28
C LYS A 37 6.99 2.63 2.90
N ILE A 38 6.13 2.05 3.73
CA ILE A 38 5.54 0.72 3.54
C ILE A 38 4.57 0.77 2.37
N LEU A 39 3.68 1.77 2.35
CA LEU A 39 2.74 1.99 1.24
C LEU A 39 3.47 2.04 -0.11
N LYS A 40 4.58 2.78 -0.21
CA LYS A 40 5.37 2.83 -1.45
C LYS A 40 6.11 1.54 -1.78
N ARG A 41 6.53 0.76 -0.77
CA ARG A 41 7.19 -0.53 -0.97
C ARG A 41 6.27 -1.53 -1.66
N HIS A 42 5.01 -1.62 -1.24
CA HIS A 42 4.04 -2.56 -1.82
C HIS A 42 3.34 -1.99 -3.07
N ASN A 43 3.40 -0.68 -3.30
CA ASN A 43 2.76 -0.02 -4.44
C ASN A 43 3.78 0.81 -5.24
N PRO A 44 4.74 0.17 -5.94
CA PRO A 44 5.81 0.87 -6.65
C PRO A 44 5.34 1.78 -7.80
N TRP A 45 4.09 1.61 -8.24
CA TRP A 45 3.44 2.47 -9.23
C TRP A 45 3.05 3.85 -8.67
N LEU A 46 2.98 4.01 -7.34
CA LEU A 46 2.72 5.29 -6.66
C LEU A 46 3.99 6.14 -6.56
N ARG A 47 4.44 6.69 -7.68
CA ARG A 47 5.63 7.56 -7.73
C ARG A 47 5.38 8.91 -7.05
N GLN A 48 4.23 9.51 -7.33
CA GLN A 48 3.84 10.82 -6.80
C GLN A 48 3.51 10.76 -5.30
N PRO A 49 3.61 11.88 -4.56
CA PRO A 49 3.22 11.95 -3.14
C PRO A 49 1.70 12.00 -2.92
N LYS A 50 0.91 12.01 -4.00
CA LYS A 50 -0.56 12.04 -4.00
C LYS A 50 -1.11 10.84 -4.78
N LEU A 51 -2.32 10.42 -4.41
CA LEU A 51 -3.08 9.41 -5.14
C LEU A 51 -4.12 10.12 -6.01
N THR A 52 -3.94 10.12 -7.32
CA THR A 52 -4.94 10.65 -8.24
C THR A 52 -5.72 9.51 -8.86
N VAL A 53 -6.99 9.39 -8.47
CA VAL A 53 -7.91 8.41 -9.04
C VAL A 53 -8.64 9.06 -10.21
N LYS A 54 -8.47 8.49 -11.41
CA LYS A 54 -9.23 8.94 -12.59
C LYS A 54 -10.71 8.59 -12.40
N LYS A 55 -11.61 9.49 -12.83
CA LYS A 55 -13.07 9.30 -12.74
C LYS A 55 -13.47 7.94 -13.35
N GLY A 56 -14.22 7.15 -12.57
CA GLY A 56 -14.68 5.81 -12.99
C GLY A 56 -13.63 4.70 -12.87
N LYS A 57 -12.46 4.97 -12.26
CA LYS A 57 -11.47 3.94 -11.95
C LYS A 57 -11.43 3.68 -10.45
N THR A 58 -11.16 2.43 -10.10
CA THR A 58 -10.86 2.01 -8.74
C THR A 58 -9.42 1.50 -8.72
N TYR A 59 -8.66 1.93 -7.72
CA TYR A 59 -7.29 1.48 -7.51
C TYR A 59 -7.24 0.61 -6.27
N GLN A 60 -6.49 -0.48 -6.33
CA GLN A 60 -6.24 -1.35 -5.19
C GLN A 60 -4.89 -0.98 -4.58
N ILE A 61 -4.90 -0.58 -3.30
CA ILE A 61 -3.69 -0.27 -2.54
C ILE A 61 -3.43 -1.41 -1.56
N LEU A 62 -2.22 -1.96 -1.64
CA LEU A 62 -1.75 -3.00 -0.73
C LEU A 62 -1.09 -2.35 0.48
N LEU A 63 -1.52 -2.73 1.69
CA LEU A 63 -0.92 -2.31 2.95
C LEU A 63 -0.79 -3.53 3.87
N PRO A 64 0.22 -3.60 4.75
CA PRO A 64 0.24 -4.63 5.77
C PRO A 64 -0.88 -4.43 6.77
N VAL A 65 -1.33 -5.54 7.35
CA VAL A 65 -2.30 -5.57 8.46
C VAL A 65 -1.67 -5.13 9.77
#